data_AF-A0A239D003-F1
#
_entry.id   AF-A0A239D003-F1
#
_cell.length_a   1.000
_cell.length_b   1.000
_cell.length_c   1.000
_cell.angle_alpha   90.00
_cell.angle_beta   90.00
_cell.angle_gamma   90.00
#
_symmetry.space_group_name_H-M   'P 1'
#
loop_
_entity.id
_entity.type
_entity.pdbx_description
1 polymer ?
#
loop_
_entity_poly.entity_id
_entity_poly.type
_entity_poly.pdbx_seq_one_letter_code
_entity_poly.pdbx_strand_id
1 'polypeptide(L)'
;MKKVLAGALLAAAFAAPAMAWEGNVVACYDKVWVPAKYGYKQHLIMASHTEWEYKNGQMIKVHYPAVYKESKHMVKEGYYVAKKAACK
;
A
#
# COMPACT_ATOMS: atom_id res chain seq x y z
N MET A 1 64.39 -34.52 -6.38
CA MET A 1 63.84 -35.61 -7.23
C MET A 1 62.36 -35.28 -7.45
N LYS A 2 61.89 -34.78 -8.61
CA LYS A 2 61.54 -35.48 -9.88
C LYS A 2 60.71 -36.74 -9.56
N LYS A 3 59.45 -36.92 -9.98
CA LYS A 3 58.88 -37.01 -11.35
C LYS A 3 57.34 -36.77 -11.28
N VAL A 4 56.70 -35.86 -12.02
CA VAL A 4 56.35 -35.87 -13.47
C VAL A 4 55.11 -36.73 -13.82
N LEU A 5 54.04 -36.01 -14.16
CA LEU A 5 53.03 -36.18 -15.24
C LEU A 5 51.88 -37.21 -15.18
N ALA A 6 50.75 -36.65 -15.67
CA ALA A 6 49.76 -37.22 -16.59
C ALA A 6 48.49 -37.82 -15.99
N GLY A 7 47.35 -37.23 -16.38
CA GLY A 7 46.03 -37.80 -16.18
C GLY A 7 44.90 -36.78 -16.37
N ALA A 8 44.79 -36.19 -17.56
CA ALA A 8 43.60 -35.45 -17.95
C ALA A 8 42.44 -36.44 -18.16
N LEU A 9 41.34 -36.29 -17.43
CA LEU A 9 40.02 -36.75 -17.89
C LEU A 9 39.00 -35.64 -17.67
N LEU A 10 38.64 -35.08 -18.82
CA LEU A 10 37.45 -34.31 -19.15
C LEU A 10 36.22 -34.74 -18.33
N ALA A 11 35.68 -33.83 -17.52
CA ALA A 11 34.24 -33.77 -17.31
C ALA A 11 33.77 -32.47 -17.97
N ALA A 12 33.58 -32.56 -19.29
CA ALA A 12 32.93 -31.53 -20.06
C ALA A 12 31.53 -31.29 -19.49
N ALA A 13 31.24 -30.01 -19.30
CA ALA A 13 29.92 -29.37 -19.33
C ALA A 13 28.69 -30.30 -19.26
N PHE A 14 28.02 -30.25 -18.11
CA PHE A 14 26.60 -29.94 -18.13
C PHE A 14 26.37 -28.75 -17.20
N ALA A 15 26.83 -27.57 -17.63
CA ALA A 15 26.00 -26.40 -17.41
C ALA A 15 24.73 -26.72 -18.21
N ALA A 16 23.78 -27.41 -17.57
CA ALA A 16 22.42 -27.41 -18.07
C ALA A 16 22.13 -25.94 -18.39
N PRO A 17 21.74 -25.59 -19.62
CA PRO A 17 21.26 -24.24 -19.83
C PRO A 17 20.23 -24.08 -18.72
N ALA A 18 20.41 -23.06 -17.87
CA ALA A 18 19.29 -22.58 -17.10
C ALA A 18 18.27 -22.32 -18.20
N MET A 19 17.30 -23.23 -18.32
CA MET A 19 16.22 -23.12 -19.27
C MET A 19 15.50 -21.89 -18.78
N ALA A 20 16.01 -20.71 -19.15
CA ALA A 20 15.29 -19.47 -19.20
C ALA A 20 14.20 -19.82 -20.20
N TRP A 21 13.07 -20.32 -19.71
CA TRP A 21 11.73 -19.95 -20.09
C TRP A 21 11.75 -18.59 -20.82
N GLU A 22 12.27 -18.60 -22.04
CA GLU A 22 12.20 -17.52 -23.01
C GLU A 22 10.77 -17.54 -23.49
N GLY A 23 9.91 -17.02 -22.62
CA GLY A 23 8.53 -16.72 -22.97
C GLY A 23 8.53 -15.66 -24.06
N ASN A 24 7.63 -15.82 -25.03
CA ASN A 24 7.39 -14.78 -26.02
C ASN A 24 6.59 -13.64 -25.40
N VAL A 25 6.88 -12.39 -25.77
CA VAL A 25 6.08 -11.23 -25.36
C VAL A 25 4.72 -11.31 -26.06
N VAL A 26 3.67 -11.67 -25.32
CA VAL A 26 2.30 -11.81 -25.87
C VAL A 26 1.53 -10.49 -25.84
N ALA A 27 1.82 -9.61 -24.88
CA ALA A 27 1.18 -8.29 -24.76
C ALA A 27 2.00 -7.38 -23.83
N CYS A 28 1.90 -6.07 -24.07
CA CYS A 28 2.57 -5.06 -23.25
C CYS A 28 1.58 -4.25 -22.42
N TYR A 29 2.04 -3.85 -21.23
CA TYR A 29 1.24 -3.13 -20.26
C TYR A 29 2.09 -2.05 -19.59
N ASP A 30 1.52 -0.86 -19.44
CA ASP A 30 2.08 0.18 -18.60
C ASP A 30 1.74 -0.09 -17.13
N LYS A 31 2.72 0.14 -16.25
CA LYS A 31 2.53 0.09 -14.80
C LYS A 31 1.99 1.43 -14.32
N VAL A 32 0.67 1.51 -14.08
CA VAL A 32 -0.01 2.73 -13.65
C VAL A 32 -0.27 2.68 -12.15
N TRP A 33 0.15 3.72 -11.41
CA TRP A 33 -0.15 3.85 -9.98
C TRP A 33 -1.55 4.38 -9.76
N VAL A 34 -2.31 3.72 -8.89
CA VAL A 34 -3.62 4.19 -8.39
C VAL A 34 -3.45 4.59 -6.92
N PRO A 35 -3.78 5.84 -6.55
CA PRO A 35 -3.61 6.32 -5.19
C PRO A 35 -4.56 5.62 -4.20
N ALA A 36 -4.14 5.59 -2.93
CA ALA A 36 -4.95 5.05 -1.84
C ALA A 36 -6.25 5.85 -1.67
N LYS A 37 -7.34 5.14 -1.34
CA LYS A 37 -8.62 5.75 -1.00
C LYS A 37 -8.74 5.86 0.51
N TYR A 38 -9.07 7.06 0.98
CA TYR A 38 -9.31 7.34 2.39
C TYR A 38 -10.77 7.65 2.63
N GLY A 39 -11.26 7.23 3.78
CA GLY A 39 -12.58 7.54 4.30
C GLY A 39 -12.46 8.27 5.63
N TYR A 40 -13.57 8.86 6.06
CA TYR A 40 -13.66 9.61 7.30
C TYR A 40 -14.77 9.00 8.16
N LYS A 41 -14.51 8.84 9.45
CA LYS A 41 -15.51 8.43 10.44
C LYS A 41 -15.63 9.51 11.49
N GLN A 42 -16.85 9.78 11.94
CA GLN A 42 -17.11 10.71 13.02
C GLN A 42 -17.37 9.92 14.30
N HIS A 43 -16.65 10.27 15.37
CA HIS A 43 -16.83 9.71 16.70
C HIS A 43 -17.39 10.78 17.60
N LEU A 44 -18.52 10.50 18.25
CA LEU A 44 -19.10 11.42 19.21
C LEU A 44 -18.15 11.60 20.40
N ILE A 45 -17.72 12.84 20.64
CA ILE A 45 -16.93 13.20 21.83
C ILE A 45 -17.89 13.62 22.95
N MET A 46 -18.87 14.44 22.61
CA MET A 46 -19.80 15.03 23.57
C MET A 46 -21.18 15.07 22.93
N ALA A 47 -22.16 14.44 23.58
CA ALA A 47 -23.55 14.53 23.18
C ALA A 47 -24.07 15.96 23.39
N SER A 48 -25.06 16.35 22.58
CA SER A 48 -25.76 17.61 22.81
C SER A 48 -26.45 17.55 24.16
N HIS A 49 -26.27 18.59 24.96
CA HIS A 49 -26.87 18.67 26.28
C HIS A 49 -27.19 20.13 26.60
N THR A 50 -27.75 20.39 27.77
CA THR A 50 -28.19 21.72 28.14
C THR A 50 -27.88 21.93 29.60
N GLU A 51 -27.17 23.01 29.90
CA GLU A 51 -26.69 23.31 31.24
C GLU A 51 -27.23 24.66 31.71
N TRP A 52 -27.28 24.83 33.03
CA TRP A 52 -27.61 26.11 33.64
C TRP A 52 -26.32 26.82 34.01
N GLU A 53 -26.12 28.02 33.50
CA GLU A 53 -24.94 28.83 33.75
C GLU A 53 -25.35 30.18 34.35
N TYR A 54 -24.52 30.69 35.25
CA TYR A 54 -24.68 32.06 35.74
C TYR A 54 -23.81 32.99 34.90
N LYS A 55 -24.44 33.83 34.08
CA LYS A 55 -23.76 34.82 33.24
C LYS A 55 -24.50 36.16 33.33
N ASN A 56 -23.75 37.25 33.38
CA ASN A 56 -24.28 38.61 33.43
C ASN A 56 -25.32 38.85 34.55
N GLY A 57 -25.11 38.25 35.72
CA GLY A 57 -26.03 38.44 36.86
C GLY A 57 -27.30 37.58 36.82
N GLN A 58 -27.43 36.67 35.86
CA GLN A 58 -28.63 35.84 35.69
C GLN A 58 -28.28 34.36 35.46
N MET A 59 -29.13 33.48 35.98
CA MET A 59 -29.14 32.07 35.60
C MET A 59 -29.76 31.92 34.21
N ILE A 60 -28.96 31.46 33.25
CA ILE A 60 -29.39 31.21 31.87
C ILE A 60 -29.26 29.72 31.56
N LYS A 61 -30.16 29.20 30.74
CA LYS A 61 -30.12 27.82 30.26
C LYS A 61 -29.45 27.80 28.89
N VAL A 62 -28.29 27.18 28.78
CA VAL A 62 -27.45 27.16 27.57
C VAL A 62 -27.49 25.79 26.92
N HIS A 63 -27.82 25.75 25.63
CA HIS A 63 -27.78 24.52 24.83
C HIS A 63 -26.41 24.36 24.17
N TYR A 64 -25.77 23.23 24.42
CA TYR A 64 -24.51 22.83 23.79
C TYR A 64 -24.77 21.79 22.71
N PRO A 65 -24.40 22.04 21.43
CA PRO A 65 -24.55 21.06 20.36
C PRO A 65 -23.56 19.90 20.54
N ALA A 66 -23.86 18.79 19.87
CA ALA A 66 -22.98 17.62 19.89
C ALA A 66 -21.65 17.90 19.19
N VAL A 67 -20.55 17.43 19.78
CA VAL A 67 -19.19 17.58 19.24
C VAL A 67 -18.68 16.22 18.78
N TYR A 68 -18.23 16.15 17.54
CA TYR A 68 -17.68 14.94 16.93
C TYR A 68 -16.22 15.12 16.56
N LYS A 69 -15.42 14.07 16.73
CA LYS A 69 -14.06 13.96 16.21
C LYS A 69 -14.08 13.25 14.88
N GLU A 70 -13.53 13.86 13.86
CA GLU A 70 -13.30 13.19 12.58
C GLU A 70 -11.98 12.39 12.62
N SER A 71 -12.06 11.11 12.25
CA SER A 71 -10.91 10.23 12.10
C SER A 71 -10.78 9.78 10.65
N LYS A 72 -9.65 10.11 10.04
CA LYS A 72 -9.29 9.64 8.70
C LYS A 72 -8.73 8.23 8.80
N HIS A 73 -9.24 7.32 7.96
CA HIS A 73 -8.74 5.96 7.86
C HIS A 73 -8.60 5.54 6.40
N MET A 74 -7.65 4.65 6.14
CA MET A 74 -7.44 4.10 4.81
C MET A 74 -8.51 3.05 4.53
N VAL A 75 -9.26 3.23 3.44
CA VAL A 75 -10.30 2.31 2.99
C VAL A 75 -9.71 1.29 2.00
N LYS A 76 -8.81 1.75 1.13
CA LYS A 76 -8.10 0.89 0.20
C LYS A 76 -6.69 1.41 -0.01
N GLU A 77 -5.71 0.52 0.08
CA GLU A 77 -4.32 0.83 -0.25
C GLU A 77 -4.18 1.26 -1.71
N GLY A 78 -3.15 2.06 -1.98
CA GLY A 78 -2.75 2.36 -3.35
C GLY A 78 -2.14 1.11 -3.98
N TYR A 79 -2.37 0.92 -5.27
CA TYR A 79 -1.88 -0.26 -5.98
C TYR A 79 -1.50 0.09 -7.40
N TYR A 80 -0.66 -0.76 -8.00
CA TYR A 80 -0.35 -0.67 -9.42
C TYR A 80 -1.35 -1.49 -10.23
N VAL A 81 -1.74 -0.97 -11.38
CA VAL A 81 -2.55 -1.69 -12.36
C VAL A 81 -1.75 -1.79 -13.66
N ALA A 82 -1.76 -2.98 -14.25
CA ALA A 82 -1.26 -3.19 -15.59
C ALA A 82 -2.31 -2.69 -16.58
N LYS A 83 -2.03 -1.58 -17.28
CA LYS A 83 -2.92 -1.03 -18.30
C LYS A 83 -2.38 -1.39 -19.68
N LYS A 84 -3.20 -2.02 -20.52
CA LYS A 84 -2.78 -2.47 -21.85
C LYS A 84 -2.24 -1.29 -22.66
N ALA A 85 -1.06 -1.48 -23.24
CA ALA A 85 -0.35 -0.47 -24.01
C ALA A 85 0.31 -1.11 -25.24
N ALA A 86 0.78 -0.29 -26.17
CA ALA A 86 1.59 -0.77 -27.27
C ALA A 86 2.95 -1.27 -26.75
N CYS A 87 3.44 -2.37 -27.33
CA CYS A 87 4.82 -2.79 -27.10
C CYS A 87 5.78 -1.77 -27.70
N LYS A 88 6.86 -1.47 -26.97
CA LYS A 88 7.92 -0.58 -27.40
C LYS A 88 9.11 -1.39 -27.89
#